data_AF-A0A926AIF4-F1
#
_entry.id   AF-A0A926AIF4-F1
#
_cell.length_a   1.000
_cell.length_b   1.000
_cell.length_c   1.000
_cell.angle_alpha   90.00
_cell.angle_beta   90.00
_cell.angle_gamma   90.00
#
_symmetry.space_group_name_H-M   'P 1'
#
loop_
_entity.id
_entity.type
_entity.pdbx_description
1 polymer ?
#
loop_
_entity_poly.entity_id
_entity_poly.type
_entity_poly.pdbx_seq_one_letter_code
_entity_poly.pdbx_strand_id
1 'polypeptide(L)'
;MQRFHRTRSIFVAAVAGCAASALGAGDIPYHKGLDLALFSQTVDPSRLNFFLDNAAAMGVDHLSINHWWFQDNINSTQIAPNFSKYSASDDTIRQVIDAAHARGMAVQLRPIVDLANDPSHWRGEITGGSSWFNNAGGYGDYIRHMADIAQAKNVELFSMGVELETVQTQETNWRNLVTDVRSRFDGDLVYGANWGNPAVGNTVNWWDAVDYVGIDAYYPLTGVNNPTPAQLLSAWTARANQIEAWRNSVAPTKQILFTEVGYQALDGANAAPYGATSSTVDMREQADCYRALLIALSGRSWFSGAYWWAWDPNNVHPAAGDYENFGKPAYDVMGSFYVPGYTIGGNWTGAGGANFSAANSWSNGTVPGNLTAVTFNSSGGGNTNINLGGAINLARLTFDTSSTAAHTFQAGGTITLNSGGGITITNTVITTQTFNNAFALSGPTIFANWSATNLQRLTINGPITSATTTRNQLALFGNGSGQLNGAITDGVGTIALFKAGDGTWAVSGNNTFSGATYIGS
;
A
#
# COMPACT_ATOMS: atom_id res chain seq x y z
N MET A 1 23.46 -18.67 -17.88
CA MET A 1 22.64 -17.49 -18.17
C MET A 1 23.04 -16.39 -17.19
N GLN A 2 23.32 -15.19 -17.68
CA GLN A 2 23.99 -14.13 -16.91
C GLN A 2 23.09 -13.57 -15.79
N ARG A 3 23.47 -13.81 -14.53
CA ARG A 3 22.93 -13.13 -13.36
C ARG A 3 23.36 -11.67 -13.41
N PHE A 4 22.42 -10.73 -13.51
CA PHE A 4 22.69 -9.29 -13.42
C PHE A 4 23.01 -8.92 -11.97
N HIS A 5 24.27 -9.01 -11.55
CA HIS A 5 24.77 -8.25 -10.40
C HIS A 5 25.20 -6.87 -10.91
N ARG A 6 24.40 -5.83 -10.64
CA ARG A 6 24.81 -4.44 -10.87
C ARG A 6 25.33 -3.84 -9.57
N THR A 7 26.64 -3.67 -9.48
CA THR A 7 27.33 -2.95 -8.40
C THR A 7 26.97 -1.47 -8.45
N ARG A 8 26.45 -0.89 -7.35
CA ARG A 8 26.18 0.55 -7.22
C ARG A 8 27.38 1.27 -6.59
N SER A 9 27.75 2.45 -7.14
CA SER A 9 28.80 3.32 -6.61
C SER A 9 28.24 4.27 -5.54
N ILE A 10 29.01 4.46 -4.47
CA ILE A 10 28.64 5.21 -3.25
C ILE A 10 29.02 6.69 -3.38
N PHE A 11 28.08 7.60 -3.15
CA PHE A 11 28.38 9.00 -2.79
C PHE A 11 27.80 9.28 -1.39
N VAL A 12 28.68 9.65 -0.45
CA VAL A 12 28.30 10.08 0.90
C VAL A 12 28.23 11.61 0.92
N ALA A 13 27.07 12.18 1.23
CA ALA A 13 26.92 13.59 1.57
C ALA A 13 26.37 13.72 2.99
N ALA A 14 27.07 14.47 3.84
CA ALA A 14 26.68 14.77 5.21
C ALA A 14 25.53 15.80 5.24
N VAL A 15 24.55 15.62 6.13
CA VAL A 15 23.39 16.51 6.28
C VAL A 15 23.46 17.27 7.60
N ALA A 16 23.35 18.59 7.53
CA ALA A 16 22.98 19.47 8.64
C ALA A 16 21.97 20.51 8.12
N GLY A 17 20.87 20.72 8.86
CA GLY A 17 19.98 21.89 8.72
C GLY A 17 18.56 21.58 8.22
N CYS A 18 17.57 21.77 9.11
CA CYS A 18 16.14 21.77 8.78
C CYS A 18 15.78 22.89 7.79
N ALA A 19 15.36 22.51 6.59
CA ALA A 19 14.35 23.18 5.78
C ALA A 19 13.77 22.13 4.84
N ALA A 20 12.44 22.07 4.70
CA ALA A 20 11.75 21.26 3.71
C ALA A 20 12.09 21.77 2.30
N SER A 21 13.27 21.40 1.83
CA SER A 21 13.73 21.53 0.46
C SER A 21 13.65 20.14 -0.17
N ALA A 22 13.26 20.09 -1.44
CA ALA A 22 13.01 18.88 -2.21
C ALA A 22 14.08 17.81 -1.89
N LEU A 23 13.65 16.72 -1.25
CA LEU A 23 14.46 15.52 -1.10
C LEU A 23 14.80 15.08 -2.52
N GLY A 24 16.03 15.35 -2.96
CA GLY A 24 16.57 14.78 -4.19
C GLY A 24 16.34 13.28 -4.13
N ALA A 25 15.86 12.69 -5.23
CA ALA A 25 15.48 11.29 -5.32
C ALA A 25 16.46 10.40 -4.55
N GLY A 26 16.07 9.97 -3.35
CA GLY A 26 16.78 8.90 -2.66
C GLY A 26 16.76 7.69 -3.58
N ASP A 27 17.77 6.82 -3.46
CA ASP A 27 17.79 5.56 -4.19
C ASP A 27 16.46 4.85 -3.98
N ILE A 28 15.69 4.76 -5.07
CA ILE A 28 14.36 4.16 -5.10
C ILE A 28 14.51 2.69 -4.64
N PRO A 29 13.70 2.22 -3.68
CA PRO A 29 13.73 0.82 -3.26
C PRO A 29 13.50 -0.08 -4.48
N TYR A 30 14.20 -1.21 -4.53
CA TYR A 30 14.10 -2.13 -5.66
C TYR A 30 12.72 -2.80 -5.73
N HIS A 31 12.18 -3.23 -4.58
CA HIS A 31 10.82 -3.72 -4.43
C HIS A 31 9.90 -2.59 -3.99
N LYS A 32 9.08 -2.06 -4.91
CA LYS A 32 7.96 -1.17 -4.58
C LYS A 32 6.72 -2.02 -4.41
N GLY A 33 6.64 -2.66 -3.24
CA GLY A 33 5.74 -3.77 -2.98
C GLY A 33 4.39 -3.35 -2.38
N LEU A 34 3.37 -4.12 -2.68
CA LEU A 34 2.07 -4.09 -2.00
C LEU A 34 1.62 -5.53 -1.72
N ASP A 35 1.05 -5.79 -0.55
CA ASP A 35 0.45 -7.08 -0.23
C ASP A 35 -0.99 -7.16 -0.70
N LEU A 36 -1.31 -8.25 -1.37
CA LEU A 36 -2.67 -8.69 -1.67
C LEU A 36 -2.96 -9.95 -0.84
N ALA A 37 -4.01 -9.87 -0.03
CA ALA A 37 -4.48 -10.93 0.83
C ALA A 37 -5.67 -11.64 0.19
N LEU A 38 -5.50 -12.90 -0.21
CA LEU A 38 -6.59 -13.72 -0.76
C LEU A 38 -7.38 -14.39 0.36
N PHE A 39 -8.36 -13.67 0.92
CA PHE A 39 -9.22 -14.20 1.99
C PHE A 39 -10.44 -15.00 1.50
N SER A 40 -10.38 -15.57 0.30
CA SER A 40 -11.50 -16.30 -0.30
C SER A 40 -11.03 -17.30 -1.35
N GLN A 41 -11.87 -18.30 -1.64
CA GLN A 41 -11.58 -19.31 -2.65
C GLN A 41 -11.39 -18.72 -4.04
N THR A 42 -12.19 -17.72 -4.42
CA THR A 42 -12.19 -17.06 -5.74
C THR A 42 -11.99 -15.55 -5.59
N VAL A 43 -11.66 -14.87 -6.69
CA VAL A 43 -11.48 -13.41 -6.72
C VAL A 43 -12.37 -12.78 -7.80
N ASP A 44 -12.99 -11.64 -7.50
CA ASP A 44 -13.69 -10.84 -8.51
C ASP A 44 -12.67 -10.18 -9.47
N PRO A 45 -12.69 -10.49 -10.79
CA PRO A 45 -11.72 -9.94 -11.73
C PRO A 45 -11.80 -8.41 -11.89
N SER A 46 -12.98 -7.82 -11.76
CA SER A 46 -13.17 -6.36 -11.87
C SER A 46 -12.50 -5.65 -10.70
N ARG A 47 -12.61 -6.23 -9.50
CA ARG A 47 -11.99 -5.69 -8.29
C ARG A 47 -10.48 -5.92 -8.25
N LEU A 48 -10.03 -7.10 -8.64
CA LEU A 48 -8.61 -7.37 -8.83
C LEU A 48 -7.99 -6.37 -9.82
N ASN A 49 -8.62 -6.19 -10.99
CA ASN A 49 -8.14 -5.25 -11.99
C ASN A 49 -8.17 -3.80 -11.50
N PHE A 50 -9.23 -3.40 -10.78
CA PHE A 50 -9.33 -2.09 -10.13
C PHE A 50 -8.10 -1.83 -9.25
N PHE A 51 -7.79 -2.76 -8.35
CA PHE A 51 -6.68 -2.59 -7.43
C PHE A 51 -5.34 -2.54 -8.13
N LEU A 52 -5.08 -3.49 -9.04
CA LEU A 52 -3.80 -3.55 -9.71
C LEU A 52 -3.57 -2.33 -10.63
N ASP A 53 -4.63 -1.80 -11.27
CA ASP A 53 -4.53 -0.57 -12.09
C ASP A 53 -4.13 0.63 -11.23
N ASN A 54 -4.77 0.80 -10.07
CA ASN A 54 -4.47 1.89 -9.15
C ASN A 54 -3.10 1.71 -8.48
N ALA A 55 -2.74 0.49 -8.07
CA ALA A 55 -1.40 0.19 -7.54
C ALA A 55 -0.30 0.53 -8.57
N ALA A 56 -0.44 0.06 -9.82
CA ALA A 56 0.50 0.37 -10.90
C ALA A 56 0.59 1.88 -11.16
N ALA A 57 -0.54 2.59 -11.12
CA ALA A 57 -0.58 4.04 -11.28
C ALA A 57 0.21 4.80 -10.20
N MET A 58 0.34 4.22 -9.00
CA MET A 58 1.17 4.75 -7.92
C MET A 58 2.57 4.14 -7.86
N GLY A 59 3.01 3.52 -8.96
CA GLY A 59 4.38 3.04 -9.13
C GLY A 59 4.70 1.74 -8.40
N VAL A 60 3.70 1.00 -7.92
CA VAL A 60 3.90 -0.37 -7.42
C VAL A 60 4.35 -1.24 -8.59
N ASP A 61 5.48 -1.93 -8.42
CA ASP A 61 6.08 -2.83 -9.40
C ASP A 61 6.30 -4.24 -8.87
N HIS A 62 6.00 -4.49 -7.60
CA HIS A 62 5.99 -5.82 -7.00
C HIS A 62 4.67 -6.08 -6.25
N LEU A 63 4.09 -7.26 -6.45
CA LEU A 63 2.90 -7.70 -5.74
C LEU A 63 3.22 -8.95 -4.90
N SER A 64 2.93 -8.91 -3.61
CA SER A 64 3.01 -10.10 -2.75
C SER A 64 1.63 -10.73 -2.60
N ILE A 65 1.50 -11.99 -3.02
CA ILE A 65 0.25 -12.76 -2.98
C ILE A 65 0.27 -13.65 -1.75
N ASN A 66 -0.53 -13.26 -0.75
CA ASN A 66 -0.70 -14.00 0.49
C ASN A 66 -1.90 -14.94 0.36
N HIS A 67 -1.69 -16.21 0.65
CA HIS A 67 -2.73 -17.24 0.63
C HIS A 67 -2.50 -18.28 1.75
N TRP A 68 -3.57 -18.91 2.19
CA TRP A 68 -3.55 -19.75 3.39
C TRP A 68 -3.94 -21.19 3.12
N TRP A 69 -3.16 -22.12 3.66
CA TRP A 69 -3.62 -23.47 4.02
C TRP A 69 -3.63 -23.60 5.54
N PHE A 70 -4.22 -24.66 6.07
CA PHE A 70 -4.43 -24.82 7.51
C PHE A 70 -4.01 -26.19 8.00
N GLN A 71 -3.53 -26.23 9.25
CA GLN A 71 -3.47 -27.43 10.09
C GLN A 71 -4.40 -27.26 11.30
N ASP A 72 -4.77 -28.34 11.99
CA ASP A 72 -5.77 -28.24 13.06
C ASP A 72 -5.30 -27.46 14.29
N ASN A 73 -4.12 -27.76 14.81
CA ASN A 73 -3.50 -27.14 15.99
C ASN A 73 -1.97 -27.13 15.88
N ILE A 74 -1.26 -26.54 16.84
CA ILE A 74 0.22 -26.39 16.80
C ILE A 74 1.02 -27.71 16.63
N ASN A 75 0.43 -28.86 16.98
CA ASN A 75 1.08 -30.19 16.91
C ASN A 75 0.63 -31.03 15.71
N SER A 76 -0.30 -30.52 14.92
CA SER A 76 -0.82 -31.22 13.74
C SER A 76 0.20 -31.21 12.61
N THR A 77 0.19 -32.27 11.78
CA THR A 77 1.16 -32.43 10.68
C THR A 77 0.52 -32.46 9.31
N GLN A 78 -0.81 -32.48 9.23
CA GLN A 78 -1.54 -32.44 7.98
C GLN A 78 -1.95 -31.00 7.69
N ILE A 79 -1.58 -30.52 6.49
CA ILE A 79 -1.87 -29.17 6.02
C ILE A 79 -2.67 -29.28 4.72
N ALA A 80 -3.81 -28.60 4.66
CA ALA A 80 -4.69 -28.60 3.51
C ALA A 80 -5.42 -27.25 3.37
N PRO A 81 -5.93 -26.91 2.18
CA PRO A 81 -6.79 -25.75 2.04
C PRO A 81 -8.09 -25.92 2.84
N ASN A 82 -8.55 -24.84 3.48
CA ASN A 82 -9.84 -24.76 4.14
C ASN A 82 -10.66 -23.62 3.52
N PHE A 83 -11.46 -23.97 2.51
CA PHE A 83 -12.31 -23.02 1.79
C PHE A 83 -13.50 -22.48 2.61
N SER A 84 -13.88 -23.15 3.71
CA SER A 84 -14.87 -22.61 4.66
C SER A 84 -14.30 -21.51 5.57
N LYS A 85 -12.97 -21.37 5.61
CA LYS A 85 -12.29 -20.21 6.19
C LYS A 85 -11.95 -19.22 5.07
N TYR A 86 -10.69 -19.19 4.64
CA TYR A 86 -10.20 -18.18 3.72
C TYR A 86 -9.04 -18.69 2.85
N SER A 87 -8.99 -19.99 2.54
CA SER A 87 -8.06 -20.48 1.52
C SER A 87 -8.45 -20.02 0.12
N ALA A 88 -7.45 -19.63 -0.68
CA ALA A 88 -7.59 -19.42 -2.12
C ALA A 88 -7.42 -20.75 -2.87
N SER A 89 -8.11 -20.89 -4.01
CA SER A 89 -7.83 -22.00 -4.94
C SER A 89 -6.55 -21.73 -5.73
N ASP A 90 -5.89 -22.79 -6.20
CA ASP A 90 -4.72 -22.65 -7.08
C ASP A 90 -5.04 -21.84 -8.34
N ASP A 91 -6.25 -21.99 -8.90
CA ASP A 91 -6.67 -21.25 -10.10
C ASP A 91 -6.79 -19.75 -9.81
N THR A 92 -7.27 -19.38 -8.62
CA THR A 92 -7.29 -17.99 -8.16
C THR A 92 -5.88 -17.44 -8.00
N ILE A 93 -4.96 -18.20 -7.41
CA ILE A 93 -3.55 -17.80 -7.28
C ILE A 93 -2.94 -17.56 -8.67
N ARG A 94 -3.13 -18.51 -9.61
CA ARG A 94 -2.67 -18.38 -11.00
C ARG A 94 -3.26 -17.16 -11.71
N GLN A 95 -4.55 -16.91 -11.53
CA GLN A 95 -5.25 -15.76 -12.10
C GLN A 95 -4.68 -14.43 -11.59
N VAL A 96 -4.37 -14.34 -10.30
CA VAL A 96 -3.80 -13.13 -9.68
C VAL A 96 -2.38 -12.89 -10.19
N ILE A 97 -1.57 -13.94 -10.30
CA ILE A 97 -0.22 -13.85 -10.89
C ILE A 97 -0.30 -13.31 -12.34
N ASP A 98 -1.16 -13.91 -13.17
CA ASP A 98 -1.33 -13.48 -14.57
C ASP A 98 -1.78 -12.02 -14.66
N ALA A 99 -2.69 -11.58 -13.77
CA ALA A 99 -3.18 -10.21 -13.74
C ALA A 99 -2.13 -9.18 -13.30
N ALA A 100 -1.23 -9.57 -12.38
CA ALA A 100 -0.10 -8.75 -11.95
C ALA A 100 0.94 -8.63 -13.07
N HIS A 101 1.34 -9.75 -13.68
CA HIS A 101 2.29 -9.78 -14.79
C HIS A 101 1.79 -8.98 -16.01
N ALA A 102 0.48 -8.99 -16.27
CA ALA A 102 -0.14 -8.18 -17.33
C ALA A 102 0.05 -6.66 -17.16
N ARG A 103 0.43 -6.21 -15.95
CA ARG A 103 0.76 -4.81 -15.63
C ARG A 103 2.26 -4.57 -15.45
N GLY A 104 3.08 -5.57 -15.76
CA GLY A 104 4.53 -5.51 -15.61
C GLY A 104 4.99 -5.54 -14.15
N MET A 105 4.14 -5.99 -13.22
CA MET A 105 4.55 -6.22 -11.84
C MET A 105 5.26 -7.58 -11.71
N ALA A 106 6.33 -7.64 -10.95
CA ALA A 106 6.89 -8.89 -10.44
C ALA A 106 6.05 -9.41 -9.27
N VAL A 107 6.09 -10.71 -9.00
CA VAL A 107 5.31 -11.37 -7.96
C VAL A 107 6.20 -12.00 -6.90
N GLN A 108 5.83 -11.77 -5.63
CA GLN A 108 6.18 -12.64 -4.52
C GLN A 108 5.02 -13.60 -4.24
N LEU A 109 5.22 -14.91 -4.37
CA LEU A 109 4.23 -15.89 -3.91
C LEU A 109 4.53 -16.27 -2.45
N ARG A 110 3.58 -15.98 -1.55
CA ARG A 110 3.76 -16.08 -0.10
C ARG A 110 2.76 -17.09 0.50
N PRO A 111 3.09 -18.39 0.51
CA PRO A 111 2.27 -19.41 1.17
C PRO A 111 2.31 -19.26 2.69
N ILE A 112 1.13 -19.14 3.30
CA ILE A 112 0.95 -19.05 4.75
C ILE A 112 0.25 -20.32 5.25
N VAL A 113 0.64 -20.79 6.43
CA VAL A 113 -0.06 -21.83 7.19
C VAL A 113 -0.59 -21.23 8.48
N ASP A 114 -1.88 -21.45 8.76
CA ASP A 114 -2.52 -21.01 10.02
C ASP A 114 -3.29 -22.18 10.69
N LEU A 115 -3.79 -21.94 11.90
CA LEU A 115 -4.46 -22.96 12.71
C LEU A 115 -5.97 -22.94 12.50
N ALA A 116 -6.55 -24.11 12.20
CA ALA A 116 -7.98 -24.24 11.95
C ALA A 116 -8.79 -24.22 13.26
N ASN A 117 -8.32 -24.92 14.29
CA ASN A 117 -9.10 -25.28 15.47
C ASN A 117 -8.35 -25.00 16.79
N ASP A 118 -7.47 -24.00 16.79
CA ASP A 118 -6.62 -23.66 17.93
C ASP A 118 -6.46 -22.13 18.11
N PRO A 119 -7.52 -21.44 18.55
CA PRO A 119 -7.55 -19.97 18.61
C PRO A 119 -6.69 -19.37 19.74
N SER A 120 -6.15 -20.19 20.64
CA SER A 120 -5.26 -19.75 21.71
C SER A 120 -3.80 -19.61 21.29
N HIS A 121 -3.46 -20.15 20.12
CA HIS A 121 -2.11 -20.13 19.57
C HIS A 121 -2.11 -19.47 18.19
N TRP A 122 -0.92 -19.12 17.72
CA TRP A 122 -0.70 -18.60 16.37
C TRP A 122 0.37 -19.41 15.62
N ARG A 123 0.55 -19.16 14.33
CA ARG A 123 1.45 -19.96 13.47
C ARG A 123 2.90 -20.04 13.97
N GLY A 124 3.38 -19.02 14.66
CA GLY A 124 4.73 -18.99 15.23
C GLY A 124 4.98 -20.05 16.30
N GLU A 125 3.91 -20.62 16.88
CA GLU A 125 3.98 -21.68 17.90
C GLU A 125 3.84 -23.09 17.34
N ILE A 126 3.72 -23.27 16.03
CA ILE A 126 3.71 -24.58 15.39
C ILE A 126 5.00 -25.34 15.76
N THR A 127 4.88 -26.59 16.21
CA THR A 127 6.02 -27.35 16.73
C THR A 127 6.81 -28.07 15.63
N GLY A 128 6.19 -28.30 14.47
CA GLY A 128 6.83 -28.86 13.28
C GLY A 128 7.34 -30.29 13.48
N GLY A 129 8.63 -30.52 13.22
CA GLY A 129 9.27 -31.82 13.32
C GLY A 129 9.41 -32.54 11.97
N SER A 130 10.19 -33.63 11.95
CA SER A 130 10.53 -34.31 10.69
C SER A 130 9.31 -34.81 9.93
N SER A 131 8.24 -35.24 10.60
CA SER A 131 6.99 -35.63 9.94
C SER A 131 6.30 -34.46 9.27
N TRP A 132 6.26 -33.30 9.92
CA TRP A 132 5.66 -32.08 9.39
C TRP A 132 6.39 -31.58 8.12
N PHE A 133 7.72 -31.68 8.09
CA PHE A 133 8.50 -31.30 6.90
C PHE A 133 8.48 -32.36 5.79
N ASN A 134 8.52 -33.65 6.13
CA ASN A 134 8.88 -34.69 5.16
C ASN A 134 7.77 -35.68 4.81
N ASN A 135 6.70 -35.80 5.61
CA ASN A 135 5.63 -36.75 5.32
C ASN A 135 4.62 -36.18 4.32
N ALA A 136 3.92 -37.10 3.66
CA ALA A 136 2.83 -36.77 2.76
C ALA A 136 1.77 -35.91 3.46
N GLY A 137 1.34 -34.83 2.80
CA GLY A 137 0.37 -33.87 3.34
C GLY A 137 0.94 -32.90 4.39
N GLY A 138 2.25 -32.93 4.62
CA GLY A 138 2.94 -31.98 5.49
C GLY A 138 3.26 -30.64 4.82
N TYR A 139 3.96 -29.78 5.54
CA TYR A 139 4.35 -28.45 5.06
C TYR A 139 5.31 -28.51 3.88
N GLY A 140 6.22 -29.49 3.86
CA GLY A 140 7.11 -29.67 2.72
C GLY A 140 6.34 -29.94 1.42
N ASP A 141 5.22 -30.67 1.47
CA ASP A 141 4.36 -30.88 0.30
C ASP A 141 3.63 -29.60 -0.10
N TYR A 142 3.11 -28.84 0.86
CA TYR A 142 2.48 -27.54 0.60
C TYR A 142 3.45 -26.56 -0.09
N ILE A 143 4.66 -26.42 0.45
CA ILE A 143 5.69 -25.54 -0.10
C ILE A 143 6.18 -26.02 -1.46
N ARG A 144 6.39 -27.33 -1.66
CA ARG A 144 6.79 -27.87 -2.99
C ARG A 144 5.70 -27.66 -4.04
N HIS A 145 4.43 -27.88 -3.67
CA HIS A 145 3.27 -27.63 -4.55
C HIS A 145 3.20 -26.16 -4.99
N MET A 146 3.39 -25.22 -4.05
CA MET A 146 3.40 -23.80 -4.37
C MET A 146 4.63 -23.36 -5.17
N ALA A 147 5.80 -23.98 -4.93
CA ALA A 147 6.99 -23.76 -5.75
C ALA A 147 6.79 -24.23 -7.20
N ASP A 148 6.09 -25.34 -7.44
CA ASP A 148 5.75 -25.81 -8.78
C ASP A 148 4.83 -24.81 -9.50
N ILE A 149 3.87 -24.20 -8.79
CA ILE A 149 3.04 -23.11 -9.34
C ILE A 149 3.88 -21.87 -9.64
N ALA A 150 4.75 -21.47 -8.71
CA ALA A 150 5.64 -20.32 -8.86
C ALA A 150 6.52 -20.47 -10.12
N GLN A 151 7.13 -21.65 -10.31
CA GLN A 151 7.92 -21.96 -11.50
C GLN A 151 7.07 -21.91 -12.77
N ALA A 152 5.91 -22.58 -12.78
CA ALA A 152 5.04 -22.63 -13.95
C ALA A 152 4.50 -21.25 -14.38
N LYS A 153 4.40 -20.31 -13.43
CA LYS A 153 3.94 -18.95 -13.67
C LYS A 153 5.06 -17.91 -13.77
N ASN A 154 6.32 -18.32 -13.70
CA ASN A 154 7.50 -17.44 -13.72
C ASN A 154 7.46 -16.36 -12.61
N VAL A 155 7.04 -16.74 -11.41
CA VAL A 155 7.10 -15.88 -10.23
C VAL A 155 8.56 -15.54 -9.92
N GLU A 156 8.83 -14.30 -9.54
CA GLU A 156 10.20 -13.81 -9.30
C GLU A 156 10.71 -14.15 -7.90
N LEU A 157 9.84 -14.16 -6.90
CA LEU A 157 10.20 -14.38 -5.50
C LEU A 157 9.25 -15.36 -4.82
N PHE A 158 9.79 -16.35 -4.11
CA PHE A 158 9.00 -17.34 -3.38
C PHE A 158 9.35 -17.33 -1.89
N SER A 159 8.33 -17.20 -1.03
CA SER A 159 8.52 -17.24 0.41
C SER A 159 8.51 -18.68 0.93
N MET A 160 9.60 -19.09 1.57
CA MET A 160 9.74 -20.41 2.21
C MET A 160 8.90 -20.53 3.49
N GLY A 161 8.51 -19.42 4.09
CA GLY A 161 7.70 -19.39 5.30
C GLY A 161 7.49 -17.98 5.85
N VAL A 162 6.52 -17.88 6.75
CA VAL A 162 6.01 -16.62 7.30
C VAL A 162 5.85 -16.77 8.81
N GLU A 163 6.68 -16.07 9.58
CA GLU A 163 6.61 -15.97 11.04
C GLU A 163 6.62 -17.31 11.80
N LEU A 164 7.25 -18.34 11.26
CA LEU A 164 7.26 -19.69 11.87
C LEU A 164 8.32 -19.80 12.98
N GLU A 165 8.20 -18.97 14.03
CA GLU A 165 9.22 -18.73 15.05
C GLU A 165 9.78 -20.01 15.71
N THR A 166 8.92 -20.95 16.05
CA THR A 166 9.35 -22.19 16.74
C THR A 166 10.11 -23.13 15.80
N VAL A 167 9.60 -23.35 14.58
CA VAL A 167 10.21 -24.30 13.65
C VAL A 167 11.42 -23.73 12.92
N GLN A 168 11.64 -22.42 12.90
CA GLN A 168 12.78 -21.80 12.20
C GLN A 168 14.14 -22.26 12.72
N THR A 169 14.17 -22.78 13.96
CA THR A 169 15.34 -23.40 14.61
C THR A 169 15.69 -24.80 14.08
N GLN A 170 14.77 -25.44 13.35
CA GLN A 170 14.94 -26.80 12.80
C GLN A 170 15.77 -26.78 11.51
N GLU A 171 17.00 -26.30 11.62
CA GLU A 171 17.88 -25.95 10.50
C GLU A 171 18.04 -27.06 9.46
N THR A 172 18.26 -28.32 9.88
CA THR A 172 18.41 -29.44 8.94
C THR A 172 17.17 -29.64 8.07
N ASN A 173 15.98 -29.54 8.67
CA ASN A 173 14.73 -29.69 7.94
C ASN A 173 14.53 -28.54 6.93
N TRP A 174 14.82 -27.30 7.34
CA TRP A 174 14.74 -26.14 6.46
C TRP A 174 15.72 -26.21 5.29
N ARG A 175 16.98 -26.58 5.52
CA ARG A 175 17.99 -26.72 4.46
C ARG A 175 17.61 -27.80 3.44
N ASN A 176 17.06 -28.92 3.91
CA ASN A 176 16.54 -29.97 3.02
C ASN A 176 15.38 -29.44 2.18
N LEU A 177 14.40 -28.76 2.79
CA LEU A 177 13.27 -28.19 2.07
C LEU A 177 13.71 -27.11 1.06
N VAL A 178 14.67 -26.25 1.41
CA VAL A 178 15.24 -25.26 0.48
C VAL A 178 15.91 -25.97 -0.71
N THR A 179 16.65 -27.05 -0.47
CA THR A 179 17.29 -27.84 -1.55
C THR A 179 16.25 -28.42 -2.49
N ASP A 180 15.17 -29.00 -1.94
CA ASP A 180 14.06 -29.52 -2.73
C ASP A 180 13.38 -28.43 -3.56
N VAL A 181 13.10 -27.26 -2.96
CA VAL A 181 12.47 -26.13 -3.67
C VAL A 181 13.37 -25.61 -4.78
N ARG A 182 14.67 -25.50 -4.57
CA ARG A 182 15.64 -25.10 -5.62
C ARG A 182 15.71 -26.07 -6.80
N SER A 183 15.30 -27.33 -6.63
CA SER A 183 15.19 -28.27 -7.75
C SER A 183 13.94 -28.07 -8.61
N ARG A 184 12.99 -27.25 -8.13
CA ARG A 184 11.66 -27.01 -8.72
C ARG A 184 11.48 -25.58 -9.19
N PHE A 185 12.13 -24.64 -8.53
CA PHE A 185 11.96 -23.20 -8.71
C PHE A 185 13.31 -22.49 -8.86
N ASP A 186 13.46 -21.78 -9.98
CA ASP A 186 14.70 -21.09 -10.35
C ASP A 186 14.78 -19.62 -9.85
N GLY A 187 13.66 -19.06 -9.38
CA GLY A 187 13.59 -17.68 -8.88
C GLY A 187 14.20 -17.50 -7.49
N ASP A 188 14.07 -16.28 -6.96
CA ASP A 188 14.66 -15.92 -5.69
C ASP A 188 13.85 -16.49 -4.51
N LEU A 189 14.53 -16.89 -3.44
CA LEU A 189 13.92 -17.36 -2.21
C LEU A 189 14.05 -16.34 -1.09
N VAL A 190 13.00 -16.22 -0.29
CA VAL A 190 12.99 -15.43 0.96
C VAL A 190 12.38 -16.26 2.09
N TYR A 191 12.75 -15.96 3.33
CA TYR A 191 12.01 -16.40 4.51
C TYR A 191 11.59 -15.17 5.30
N GLY A 192 10.28 -14.98 5.49
CA GLY A 192 9.72 -13.88 6.25
C GLY A 192 9.77 -14.18 7.74
N ALA A 193 10.80 -13.71 8.42
CA ALA A 193 10.86 -13.82 9.88
C ALA A 193 9.96 -12.74 10.51
N ASN A 194 9.32 -13.07 11.63
CA ASN A 194 8.63 -12.08 12.44
C ASN A 194 9.63 -10.98 12.91
N TRP A 195 9.11 -9.77 13.15
CA TRP A 195 9.89 -8.75 13.82
C TRP A 195 10.33 -9.25 15.20
N GLY A 196 11.58 -8.99 15.57
CA GLY A 196 12.18 -9.60 16.77
C GLY A 196 13.17 -8.71 17.50
N ASN A 197 13.53 -9.14 18.70
CA ASN A 197 14.57 -8.52 19.54
C ASN A 197 15.89 -9.30 19.38
N PRO A 198 17.02 -8.68 19.01
CA PRO A 198 17.22 -7.23 18.98
C PRO A 198 16.79 -6.53 17.69
N ALA A 199 16.71 -7.21 16.55
CA ALA A 199 16.31 -6.53 15.30
C ALA A 199 15.67 -7.39 14.20
N VAL A 200 15.77 -8.72 14.26
CA VAL A 200 15.10 -9.72 13.40
C VAL A 200 14.95 -10.94 14.31
N GLY A 201 13.91 -11.76 14.15
CA GLY A 201 13.74 -12.97 14.96
C GLY A 201 15.07 -13.72 15.19
N ASN A 202 15.57 -13.69 16.44
CA ASN A 202 16.74 -14.49 16.81
C ASN A 202 16.39 -15.94 16.50
N THR A 203 17.36 -16.72 15.98
CA THR A 203 17.35 -18.20 15.79
C THR A 203 17.31 -18.75 14.36
N VAL A 204 17.19 -17.92 13.31
CA VAL A 204 17.38 -18.40 11.93
C VAL A 204 18.87 -18.48 11.60
N ASN A 205 19.42 -19.71 11.56
CA ASN A 205 20.85 -19.96 11.30
C ASN A 205 21.17 -20.39 9.84
N TRP A 206 20.19 -20.27 8.95
CA TRP A 206 20.27 -20.75 7.56
C TRP A 206 19.97 -19.66 6.52
N TRP A 207 20.15 -18.39 6.89
CA TRP A 207 20.00 -17.26 5.96
C TRP A 207 20.87 -17.36 4.71
N ASP A 208 21.98 -18.10 4.77
CA ASP A 208 22.83 -18.36 3.60
C ASP A 208 22.10 -19.12 2.48
N ALA A 209 21.08 -19.92 2.82
CA ALA A 209 20.36 -20.79 1.89
C ALA A 209 19.28 -20.07 1.04
N VAL A 210 18.82 -18.89 1.48
CA VAL A 210 17.84 -18.04 0.77
C VAL A 210 18.51 -16.81 0.18
N ASP A 211 17.88 -16.13 -0.78
CA ASP A 211 18.49 -14.97 -1.47
C ASP A 211 18.30 -13.67 -0.67
N TYR A 212 17.16 -13.53 0.00
CA TYR A 212 16.83 -12.39 0.86
C TYR A 212 16.59 -12.81 2.30
N VAL A 213 16.99 -11.94 3.23
CA VAL A 213 16.47 -11.98 4.60
C VAL A 213 15.15 -11.21 4.61
N GLY A 214 14.05 -11.92 4.83
CA GLY A 214 12.71 -11.34 4.95
C GLY A 214 12.41 -10.95 6.39
N ILE A 215 11.75 -9.81 6.57
CA ILE A 215 11.25 -9.34 7.86
C ILE A 215 9.81 -8.87 7.71
N ASP A 216 8.92 -9.40 8.54
CA ASP A 216 7.57 -8.87 8.74
C ASP A 216 7.65 -7.76 9.79
N ALA A 217 7.88 -6.53 9.32
CA ALA A 217 8.56 -5.45 10.05
C ALA A 217 7.63 -4.57 10.90
N TYR A 218 6.77 -5.18 11.71
CA TYR A 218 5.84 -4.48 12.62
C TYR A 218 6.50 -4.00 13.92
N TYR A 219 7.58 -3.22 13.83
CA TYR A 219 8.29 -2.70 15.00
C TYR A 219 7.50 -1.60 15.73
N PRO A 220 7.22 -1.74 17.04
CA PRO A 220 6.84 -0.62 17.89
C PRO A 220 7.89 0.50 17.82
N LEU A 221 7.45 1.72 17.53
CA LEU A 221 8.34 2.86 17.31
C LEU A 221 8.43 3.76 18.53
N THR A 222 7.30 4.13 19.11
CA THR A 222 7.24 5.05 20.25
C THR A 222 6.29 4.55 21.34
N GLY A 223 6.32 5.20 22.50
CA GLY A 223 5.41 4.93 23.62
C GLY A 223 4.25 5.92 23.73
N VAL A 224 3.94 6.66 22.67
CA VAL A 224 2.85 7.65 22.64
C VAL A 224 1.93 7.41 21.46
N ASN A 225 0.66 7.81 21.59
CA ASN A 225 -0.34 7.55 20.55
C ASN A 225 -0.11 8.40 19.31
N ASN A 226 0.09 9.70 19.45
CA ASN A 226 0.26 10.62 18.32
C ASN A 226 1.65 11.28 18.32
N PRO A 227 2.71 10.54 17.91
CA PRO A 227 4.06 11.05 17.87
C PRO A 227 4.22 12.07 16.74
N THR A 228 5.12 13.03 16.95
CA THR A 228 5.51 13.95 15.88
C THR A 228 6.25 13.20 14.76
N PRO A 229 6.22 13.69 13.51
CA PRO A 229 7.00 13.11 12.41
C PRO A 229 8.50 12.95 12.72
N ALA A 230 9.07 13.87 13.52
CA ALA A 230 10.47 13.79 13.94
C ALA A 230 10.74 12.61 14.91
N GLN A 231 9.81 12.32 15.82
CA GLN A 231 9.91 11.17 16.72
C GLN A 231 9.83 9.85 15.96
N LEU A 232 8.87 9.74 15.01
CA LEU A 232 8.74 8.57 14.15
C LEU A 232 10.01 8.33 13.32
N LEU A 233 10.54 9.39 12.68
CA LEU A 233 11.77 9.29 11.89
C LEU A 233 12.97 8.88 12.76
N SER A 234 13.09 9.45 13.96
CA SER A 234 14.15 9.08 14.90
C SER A 234 14.06 7.61 15.31
N ALA A 235 12.86 7.12 15.62
CA ALA A 235 12.61 5.72 15.99
C ALA A 235 12.95 4.77 14.84
N TRP A 236 12.49 5.07 13.62
CA TRP A 236 12.81 4.26 12.44
C TRP A 236 14.30 4.30 12.08
N THR A 237 14.96 5.45 12.23
CA THR A 237 16.42 5.55 12.01
C THR A 237 17.18 4.67 12.99
N ALA A 238 16.80 4.69 14.27
CA ALA A 238 17.40 3.82 15.28
C ALA A 238 17.15 2.34 14.95
N ARG A 239 15.93 1.98 14.55
CA ARG A 239 15.58 0.62 14.14
C ARG A 239 16.37 0.16 12.92
N ALA A 240 16.49 1.00 11.89
CA ALA A 240 17.26 0.69 10.69
C ALA A 240 18.74 0.46 11.02
N ASN A 241 19.33 1.24 11.94
CA ASN A 241 20.71 1.02 12.40
C ASN A 241 20.86 -0.32 13.15
N GLN A 242 19.86 -0.71 13.95
CA GLN A 242 19.86 -2.02 14.63
C GLN A 242 19.78 -3.18 13.64
N ILE A 243 18.89 -3.08 12.64
CA ILE A 243 18.75 -4.08 11.57
C ILE A 243 20.06 -4.21 10.78
N GLU A 244 20.68 -3.08 10.42
CA GLU A 244 21.97 -3.08 9.71
C GLU A 244 23.09 -3.72 10.54
N ALA A 245 23.20 -3.37 11.82
CA ALA A 245 24.21 -3.94 12.72
C ALA A 245 24.01 -5.46 12.88
N TRP A 246 22.77 -5.90 13.06
CA TRP A 246 22.43 -7.32 13.11
C TRP A 246 22.77 -8.03 11.80
N ARG A 247 22.33 -7.48 10.66
CA ARG A 247 22.57 -8.06 9.34
C ARG A 247 24.07 -8.19 9.07
N ASN A 248 24.86 -7.20 9.46
CA ASN A 248 26.32 -7.23 9.30
C ASN A 248 26.99 -8.28 10.19
N SER A 249 26.39 -8.69 11.30
CA SER A 249 26.95 -9.74 12.17
C SER A 249 26.57 -11.16 11.74
N VAL A 250 25.39 -11.36 11.13
CA VAL A 250 24.88 -12.71 10.80
C VAL A 250 24.81 -13.02 9.31
N ALA A 251 24.57 -12.01 8.46
CA ALA A 251 24.34 -12.19 7.02
C ALA A 251 24.91 -11.00 6.21
N PRO A 252 26.22 -10.69 6.32
CA PRO A 252 26.84 -9.46 5.82
C PRO A 252 26.87 -9.31 4.29
N THR A 253 26.36 -10.27 3.54
CA THR A 253 26.22 -10.19 2.07
C THR A 253 24.75 -10.18 1.62
N LYS A 254 23.80 -10.48 2.50
CA LYS A 254 22.38 -10.58 2.15
C LYS A 254 21.71 -9.22 2.14
N GLN A 255 20.75 -9.03 1.27
CA GLN A 255 19.85 -7.88 1.32
C GLN A 255 18.71 -8.17 2.30
N ILE A 256 18.19 -7.12 2.92
CA ILE A 256 16.97 -7.17 3.72
C ILE A 256 15.80 -6.72 2.85
N LEU A 257 14.74 -7.51 2.88
CA LEU A 257 13.45 -7.21 2.28
C LEU A 257 12.42 -7.19 3.40
N PHE A 258 11.63 -6.12 3.50
CA PHE A 258 10.46 -6.17 4.38
C PHE A 258 9.36 -6.92 3.64
N THR A 259 9.22 -8.20 3.96
CA THR A 259 8.25 -9.10 3.33
C THR A 259 6.82 -8.75 3.68
N GLU A 260 6.64 -7.98 4.76
CA GLU A 260 5.39 -7.38 5.18
C GLU A 260 5.71 -6.15 6.06
N VAL A 261 4.98 -5.06 5.91
CA VAL A 261 4.98 -3.93 6.86
C VAL A 261 3.70 -3.12 6.69
N GLY A 262 3.14 -2.61 7.78
CA GLY A 262 1.93 -1.81 7.69
C GLY A 262 1.60 -1.07 8.98
N TYR A 263 0.65 -0.14 8.86
CA TYR A 263 0.08 0.59 9.97
C TYR A 263 -1.42 0.72 9.72
N GLN A 264 -2.24 0.42 10.72
CA GLN A 264 -3.64 0.81 10.68
C GLN A 264 -3.77 2.34 10.67
N ALA A 265 -4.85 2.85 10.11
CA ALA A 265 -5.19 4.28 10.19
C ALA A 265 -5.91 4.58 11.51
N LEU A 266 -5.26 4.23 12.62
CA LEU A 266 -5.78 4.37 13.99
C LEU A 266 -4.76 5.09 14.87
N ASP A 267 -5.26 5.89 15.81
CA ASP A 267 -4.44 6.54 16.83
C ASP A 267 -3.62 5.50 17.62
N GLY A 268 -2.29 5.68 17.70
CA GLY A 268 -1.38 4.74 18.34
C GLY A 268 -0.90 3.58 17.47
N ALA A 269 -1.19 3.59 16.16
CA ALA A 269 -0.67 2.60 15.22
C ALA A 269 0.86 2.48 15.24
N ASN A 270 1.59 3.56 15.56
CA ASN A 270 3.04 3.51 15.68
C ASN A 270 3.55 2.64 16.85
N ALA A 271 2.75 2.50 17.92
CA ALA A 271 3.15 1.81 19.14
C ALA A 271 2.84 0.31 19.08
N ALA A 272 1.83 -0.08 18.31
CA ALA A 272 1.46 -1.47 18.08
C ALA A 272 1.09 -1.70 16.61
N PRO A 273 2.04 -1.61 15.67
CA PRO A 273 1.71 -1.62 14.24
C PRO A 273 1.14 -2.95 13.74
N TYR A 274 1.21 -4.03 14.54
CA TYR A 274 0.60 -5.34 14.28
C TYR A 274 -0.86 -5.45 14.77
N GLY A 275 -1.45 -4.40 15.36
CA GLY A 275 -2.83 -4.44 15.82
C GLY A 275 -3.39 -3.08 16.25
N ALA A 276 -4.60 -3.11 16.83
CA ALA A 276 -5.31 -1.91 17.25
C ALA A 276 -5.17 -1.69 18.76
N THR A 277 -4.64 -0.53 19.16
CA THR A 277 -4.68 -0.04 20.55
C THR A 277 -5.79 0.98 20.78
N SER A 278 -6.46 1.41 19.71
CA SER A 278 -7.50 2.41 19.66
C SER A 278 -8.50 2.08 18.56
N SER A 279 -9.71 2.63 18.63
CA SER A 279 -10.68 2.64 17.53
C SER A 279 -10.82 4.02 16.89
N THR A 280 -10.05 5.01 17.35
CA THR A 280 -10.07 6.36 16.81
C THR A 280 -9.29 6.40 15.51
N VAL A 281 -9.97 6.71 14.40
CA VAL A 281 -9.34 6.78 13.08
C VAL A 281 -8.39 7.98 13.00
N ASP A 282 -7.12 7.70 12.71
CA ASP A 282 -6.07 8.69 12.45
C ASP A 282 -5.30 8.31 11.16
N MET A 283 -5.79 8.82 10.03
CA MET A 283 -5.16 8.60 8.73
C MET A 283 -3.84 9.37 8.58
N ARG A 284 -3.63 10.40 9.42
CA ARG A 284 -2.42 11.22 9.37
C ARG A 284 -1.27 10.47 10.02
N GLU A 285 -1.51 9.83 11.16
CA GLU A 285 -0.51 8.99 11.82
C GLU A 285 -0.05 7.84 10.89
N GLN A 286 -0.96 7.17 10.18
CA GLN A 286 -0.60 6.17 9.17
C GLN A 286 0.36 6.75 8.12
N ALA A 287 0.03 7.92 7.57
CA ALA A 287 0.86 8.58 6.56
C ALA A 287 2.23 9.01 7.10
N ASP A 288 2.28 9.49 8.34
CA ASP A 288 3.53 9.90 9.01
C ASP A 288 4.42 8.68 9.33
N CYS A 289 3.83 7.53 9.67
CA CYS A 289 4.56 6.26 9.85
C CYS A 289 5.16 5.74 8.54
N TYR A 290 4.37 5.74 7.45
CA TYR A 290 4.87 5.41 6.10
C TYR A 290 6.05 6.31 5.71
N ARG A 291 5.90 7.63 5.94
CA ARG A 291 6.92 8.62 5.58
C ARG A 291 8.20 8.41 6.38
N ALA A 292 8.09 8.18 7.69
CA ALA A 292 9.25 7.95 8.55
C ALA A 292 10.03 6.70 8.14
N LEU A 293 9.35 5.59 7.85
CA LEU A 293 9.97 4.36 7.35
C LEU A 293 10.72 4.62 6.05
N LEU A 294 10.02 5.18 5.05
CA LEU A 294 10.58 5.39 3.72
C LEU A 294 11.77 6.34 3.76
N ILE A 295 11.74 7.42 4.55
CA ILE A 295 12.90 8.30 4.72
C ILE A 295 14.07 7.58 5.41
N ALA A 296 13.80 6.82 6.47
CA ALA A 296 14.87 6.19 7.26
C ALA A 296 15.62 5.08 6.52
N LEU A 297 14.96 4.42 5.55
CA LEU A 297 15.49 3.29 4.80
C LEU A 297 15.97 3.67 3.39
N SER A 298 15.41 4.72 2.77
CA SER A 298 15.85 5.19 1.45
C SER A 298 17.35 5.52 1.46
N GLY A 299 18.08 5.02 0.46
CA GLY A 299 19.53 5.19 0.36
C GLY A 299 20.38 4.19 1.15
N ARG A 300 19.78 3.28 1.94
CA ARG A 300 20.53 2.19 2.58
C ARG A 300 20.77 1.05 1.59
N SER A 301 22.03 0.77 1.31
CA SER A 301 22.44 -0.22 0.30
C SER A 301 22.10 -1.68 0.62
N TRP A 302 21.71 -1.97 1.86
CA TRP A 302 21.26 -3.29 2.29
C TRP A 302 19.73 -3.46 2.19
N PHE A 303 18.98 -2.38 1.98
CA PHE A 303 17.52 -2.41 1.94
C PHE A 303 17.01 -2.57 0.52
N SER A 304 16.29 -3.67 0.26
CA SER A 304 15.75 -3.97 -1.06
C SER A 304 14.33 -3.48 -1.29
N GLY A 305 13.56 -3.16 -0.24
CA GLY A 305 12.21 -2.62 -0.38
C GLY A 305 11.24 -3.20 0.64
N ALA A 306 9.95 -2.95 0.42
CA ALA A 306 8.90 -3.32 1.35
C ALA A 306 7.60 -3.68 0.61
N TYR A 307 6.85 -4.64 1.17
CA TYR A 307 5.46 -4.91 0.79
C TYR A 307 4.52 -4.34 1.85
N TRP A 308 3.65 -3.42 1.43
CA TRP A 308 2.71 -2.77 2.35
C TRP A 308 1.47 -3.64 2.59
N TRP A 309 1.22 -3.99 3.84
CA TRP A 309 0.01 -4.72 4.25
C TRP A 309 -1.21 -3.79 4.31
N ALA A 310 -2.43 -4.20 3.90
CA ALA A 310 -2.71 -5.14 2.82
C ALA A 310 -4.07 -4.86 2.19
N TRP A 311 -4.25 -5.36 0.97
CA TRP A 311 -5.49 -5.24 0.22
C TRP A 311 -6.18 -6.59 0.04
N ASP A 312 -7.48 -6.64 0.29
CA ASP A 312 -8.33 -7.81 -0.02
C ASP A 312 -9.22 -7.50 -1.24
N PRO A 313 -9.03 -8.20 -2.37
CA PRO A 313 -9.83 -8.01 -3.57
C PRO A 313 -11.29 -8.37 -3.43
N ASN A 314 -11.69 -8.99 -2.31
CA ASN A 314 -13.06 -9.32 -2.00
C ASN A 314 -13.66 -8.51 -0.84
N ASN A 315 -12.92 -7.62 -0.17
CA ASN A 315 -13.50 -6.67 0.79
C ASN A 315 -14.25 -5.50 0.13
N VAL A 316 -15.56 -5.60 -0.09
CA VAL A 316 -16.36 -4.50 -0.69
C VAL A 316 -16.56 -3.30 0.26
N HIS A 317 -16.21 -3.44 1.54
CA HIS A 317 -16.42 -2.47 2.61
C HIS A 317 -15.09 -2.05 3.26
N PRO A 318 -14.18 -1.39 2.52
CA PRO A 318 -12.91 -0.93 3.09
C PRO A 318 -13.18 0.07 4.22
N ALA A 319 -12.57 -0.13 5.39
CA ALA A 319 -12.78 0.77 6.53
C ALA A 319 -11.71 1.86 6.61
N ALA A 320 -12.14 3.03 7.11
CA ALA A 320 -11.29 4.18 7.30
C ALA A 320 -10.07 3.87 8.19
N GLY A 321 -10.24 3.03 9.22
CA GLY A 321 -9.20 2.63 10.16
C GLY A 321 -8.30 1.47 9.72
N ASP A 322 -8.61 0.80 8.62
CA ASP A 322 -7.85 -0.38 8.19
C ASP A 322 -6.43 -0.05 7.71
N TYR A 323 -5.62 -1.10 7.55
CA TYR A 323 -4.28 -1.04 6.98
C TYR A 323 -4.23 -0.53 5.54
N GLU A 324 -5.27 -0.81 4.73
CA GLU A 324 -5.36 -0.34 3.34
C GLU A 324 -5.12 1.16 3.25
N ASN A 325 -4.25 1.57 2.33
CA ASN A 325 -3.86 2.96 2.15
C ASN A 325 -4.62 3.67 1.02
N PHE A 326 -5.32 2.97 0.13
CA PHE A 326 -5.96 3.54 -1.06
C PHE A 326 -6.88 4.72 -0.74
N GLY A 327 -6.68 5.84 -1.44
CA GLY A 327 -7.46 7.06 -1.22
C GLY A 327 -7.29 7.68 0.17
N LYS A 328 -6.31 7.24 0.98
CA LYS A 328 -5.87 7.86 2.24
C LYS A 328 -4.55 8.61 2.01
N PRO A 329 -4.15 9.56 2.89
CA PRO A 329 -2.89 10.30 2.75
C PRO A 329 -1.63 9.42 2.67
N ALA A 330 -1.65 8.22 3.25
CA ALA A 330 -0.54 7.26 3.15
C ALA A 330 -0.28 6.78 1.70
N TYR A 331 -1.31 6.78 0.84
CA TYR A 331 -1.18 6.44 -0.58
C TYR A 331 -0.28 7.42 -1.33
N ASP A 332 -0.45 8.71 -1.07
CA ASP A 332 0.37 9.77 -1.68
C ASP A 332 1.79 9.76 -1.14
N VAL A 333 1.96 9.43 0.14
CA VAL A 333 3.28 9.23 0.74
C VAL A 333 4.00 8.10 0.01
N MET A 334 3.39 6.93 -0.17
CA MET A 334 3.95 5.84 -0.97
C MET A 334 4.29 6.30 -2.40
N GLY A 335 3.35 6.96 -3.08
CA GLY A 335 3.56 7.50 -4.43
C GLY A 335 4.76 8.43 -4.54
N SER A 336 5.01 9.27 -3.52
CA SER A 336 6.13 10.21 -3.52
C SER A 336 7.52 9.56 -3.50
N PHE A 337 7.62 8.27 -3.17
CA PHE A 337 8.84 7.48 -3.27
C PHE A 337 8.87 6.56 -4.49
N TYR A 338 7.71 6.18 -5.02
CA TYR A 338 7.58 5.16 -6.07
C TYR A 338 7.47 5.75 -7.48
N VAL A 339 6.83 6.91 -7.62
CA VAL A 339 6.58 7.59 -8.90
C VAL A 339 7.58 8.75 -9.07
N PRO A 340 8.45 8.71 -10.09
CA PRO A 340 9.38 9.80 -10.36
C PRO A 340 8.67 11.14 -10.51
N GLY A 341 9.09 12.14 -9.72
CA GLY A 341 8.52 13.49 -9.73
C GLY A 341 7.24 13.67 -8.91
N TYR A 342 6.71 12.61 -8.31
CA TYR A 342 5.57 12.73 -7.40
C TYR A 342 5.98 13.41 -6.10
N THR A 343 5.23 14.44 -5.69
CA THR A 343 5.58 15.26 -4.53
C THR A 343 4.38 15.49 -3.61
N ILE A 344 4.64 15.52 -2.31
CA ILE A 344 3.71 16.06 -1.31
C ILE A 344 3.95 17.56 -1.22
N GLY A 345 3.01 18.34 -1.71
CA GLY A 345 3.04 19.80 -1.77
C GLY A 345 2.67 20.49 -0.44
N GLY A 346 2.51 21.80 -0.52
CA GLY A 346 2.14 22.64 0.62
C GLY A 346 0.65 22.55 0.98
N ASN A 347 0.33 23.14 2.13
CA ASN A 347 -1.04 23.30 2.58
C ASN A 347 -1.63 24.60 2.03
N TRP A 348 -2.91 24.59 1.64
CA TRP A 348 -3.64 25.81 1.31
C TRP A 348 -3.79 26.69 2.55
N THR A 349 -3.21 27.90 2.47
CA THR A 349 -3.34 28.94 3.48
C THR A 349 -4.33 30.02 3.07
N GLY A 350 -4.53 30.20 1.76
CA GLY A 350 -5.34 31.29 1.20
C GLY A 350 -4.82 32.70 1.51
N ALA A 351 -3.59 32.85 2.02
CA ALA A 351 -3.04 34.14 2.42
C ALA A 351 -2.79 35.09 1.24
N GLY A 352 -2.60 34.54 0.03
CA GLY A 352 -2.53 35.28 -1.23
C GLY A 352 -3.87 35.62 -1.88
N GLY A 353 -4.99 35.33 -1.20
CA GLY A 353 -6.33 35.46 -1.75
C GLY A 353 -6.87 34.16 -2.34
N ALA A 354 -7.96 34.28 -3.08
CA ALA A 354 -8.73 33.18 -3.66
C ALA A 354 -8.10 32.49 -4.89
N ASN A 355 -6.99 33.00 -5.42
CA ASN A 355 -6.38 32.44 -6.62
C ASN A 355 -5.50 31.23 -6.28
N PHE A 356 -5.84 30.05 -6.81
CA PHE A 356 -5.08 28.83 -6.64
C PHE A 356 -3.62 28.97 -7.13
N SER A 357 -3.41 29.77 -8.18
CA SER A 357 -2.09 30.01 -8.77
C SER A 357 -1.25 31.03 -8.01
N ALA A 358 -1.69 31.51 -6.84
CA ALA A 358 -0.93 32.45 -6.03
C ALA A 358 0.03 31.70 -5.09
N ALA A 359 1.34 31.86 -5.29
CA ALA A 359 2.37 31.17 -4.51
C ALA A 359 2.27 31.42 -3.00
N ASN A 360 1.90 32.63 -2.59
CA ASN A 360 1.70 33.02 -1.20
C ASN A 360 0.39 32.48 -0.59
N SER A 361 -0.47 31.79 -1.35
CA SER A 361 -1.60 31.02 -0.81
C SER A 361 -1.22 29.59 -0.41
N TRP A 362 0.05 29.21 -0.52
CA TRP A 362 0.58 27.89 -0.18
C TRP A 362 1.63 27.99 0.93
N SER A 363 1.58 27.08 1.90
CA SER A 363 2.43 27.12 3.11
C SER A 363 3.93 27.01 2.82
N ASN A 364 4.30 26.48 1.66
CA ASN A 364 5.68 26.34 1.20
C ASN A 364 6.06 27.40 0.14
N GLY A 365 5.19 28.38 -0.13
CA GLY A 365 5.43 29.42 -1.12
C GLY A 365 5.52 28.93 -2.57
N THR A 366 5.04 27.72 -2.87
CA THR A 366 5.14 27.09 -4.19
C THR A 366 3.76 26.74 -4.72
N VAL A 367 3.45 27.22 -5.93
CA VAL A 367 2.21 26.85 -6.62
C VAL A 367 2.28 25.36 -6.99
N PRO A 368 1.32 24.53 -6.57
CA PRO A 368 1.28 23.12 -6.91
C PRO A 368 1.16 22.88 -8.41
N GLY A 369 1.80 21.81 -8.89
CA GLY A 369 1.82 21.46 -10.30
C GLY A 369 1.66 19.96 -10.54
N ASN A 370 2.07 19.52 -11.72
CA ASN A 370 1.95 18.14 -12.16
C ASN A 370 2.57 17.17 -11.14
N LEU A 371 1.89 16.06 -10.86
CA LEU A 371 2.29 15.05 -9.88
C LEU A 371 2.46 15.59 -8.44
N THR A 372 1.79 16.69 -8.09
CA THR A 372 1.77 17.21 -6.71
C THR A 372 0.45 16.88 -6.01
N ALA A 373 0.52 16.23 -4.85
CA ALA A 373 -0.60 16.11 -3.91
C ALA A 373 -0.61 17.31 -2.95
N VAL A 374 -1.78 17.90 -2.68
CA VAL A 374 -1.93 19.12 -1.88
C VAL A 374 -2.95 18.95 -0.77
N THR A 375 -2.82 19.72 0.30
CA THR A 375 -3.68 19.59 1.48
C THR A 375 -4.43 20.88 1.80
N PHE A 376 -5.71 20.74 2.13
CA PHE A 376 -6.57 21.76 2.74
C PHE A 376 -6.83 21.31 4.16
N ASN A 377 -6.28 22.00 5.15
CA ASN A 377 -6.36 21.62 6.57
C ASN A 377 -6.64 22.80 7.52
N SER A 378 -7.18 23.89 6.99
CA SER A 378 -7.42 25.11 7.74
C SER A 378 -8.61 25.89 7.18
N SER A 379 -8.89 27.05 7.78
CA SER A 379 -9.92 27.98 7.31
C SER A 379 -9.55 28.71 6.01
N GLY A 380 -8.34 28.50 5.46
CA GLY A 380 -7.90 29.10 4.21
C GLY A 380 -7.86 30.63 4.24
N GLY A 381 -7.64 31.23 5.41
CA GLY A 381 -7.63 32.69 5.58
C GLY A 381 -8.98 33.36 5.26
N GLY A 382 -10.08 32.60 5.25
CA GLY A 382 -11.40 33.05 4.80
C GLY A 382 -11.61 33.02 3.28
N ASN A 383 -10.58 32.69 2.50
CA ASN A 383 -10.64 32.58 1.04
C ASN A 383 -11.05 31.17 0.61
N THR A 384 -12.35 30.87 0.74
CA THR A 384 -12.92 29.54 0.46
C THR A 384 -13.46 29.40 -0.95
N ASN A 385 -13.71 30.50 -1.65
CA ASN A 385 -14.15 30.52 -3.05
C ASN A 385 -12.95 30.52 -3.99
N ILE A 386 -12.42 29.35 -4.32
CA ILE A 386 -11.14 29.21 -5.01
C ILE A 386 -11.32 29.37 -6.52
N ASN A 387 -10.58 30.31 -7.12
CA ASN A 387 -10.46 30.44 -8.57
C ASN A 387 -9.18 29.72 -9.04
N LEU A 388 -9.29 28.81 -10.00
CA LEU A 388 -8.15 28.07 -10.54
C LEU A 388 -7.18 28.95 -11.34
N GLY A 389 -7.66 30.04 -11.92
CA GLY A 389 -6.88 30.89 -12.82
C GLY A 389 -6.59 30.27 -14.19
N GLY A 390 -7.06 29.05 -14.47
CA GLY A 390 -6.85 28.33 -15.72
C GLY A 390 -6.94 26.82 -15.55
N ALA A 391 -6.33 26.08 -16.49
CA ALA A 391 -6.14 24.64 -16.35
C ALA A 391 -4.94 24.36 -15.44
N ILE A 392 -5.09 23.41 -14.52
CA ILE A 392 -4.02 22.94 -13.64
C ILE A 392 -3.93 21.42 -13.69
N ASN A 393 -2.72 20.89 -13.52
CA ASN A 393 -2.47 19.46 -13.41
C ASN A 393 -2.01 19.18 -11.98
N LEU A 394 -2.61 18.19 -11.33
CA LEU A 394 -2.31 17.80 -9.94
C LEU A 394 -2.44 16.29 -9.79
N ALA A 395 -1.80 15.74 -8.76
CA ALA A 395 -2.06 14.37 -8.36
C ALA A 395 -3.32 14.29 -7.51
N ARG A 396 -3.35 14.98 -6.36
CA ARG A 396 -4.46 14.84 -5.40
C ARG A 396 -4.79 16.13 -4.68
N LEU A 397 -6.07 16.32 -4.39
CA LEU A 397 -6.55 17.30 -3.40
C LEU A 397 -7.03 16.56 -2.15
N THR A 398 -6.33 16.75 -1.04
CA THR A 398 -6.66 16.16 0.26
C THR A 398 -7.28 17.22 1.16
N PHE A 399 -8.44 16.95 1.71
CA PHE A 399 -9.10 17.77 2.72
C PHE A 399 -9.02 17.03 4.04
N ASP A 400 -8.45 17.68 5.04
CA ASP A 400 -8.10 17.03 6.30
C ASP A 400 -8.39 17.94 7.50
N THR A 401 -8.61 17.35 8.67
CA THR A 401 -9.00 17.99 9.93
C THR A 401 -10.41 18.60 9.93
N SER A 402 -10.97 18.75 11.13
CA SER A 402 -12.24 19.45 11.36
C SER A 402 -12.15 20.96 11.14
N SER A 403 -10.94 21.52 11.08
CA SER A 403 -10.68 22.94 10.84
C SER A 403 -10.77 23.35 9.37
N THR A 404 -10.90 22.37 8.46
CA THR A 404 -11.04 22.65 7.03
C THR A 404 -12.35 23.36 6.72
N ALA A 405 -12.24 24.53 6.11
CA ALA A 405 -13.42 25.28 5.66
C ALA A 405 -14.16 24.56 4.53
N ALA A 406 -15.40 24.97 4.28
CA ALA A 406 -16.16 24.55 3.10
C ALA A 406 -15.62 25.29 1.87
N HIS A 407 -14.72 24.67 1.12
CA HIS A 407 -14.16 25.26 -0.09
C HIS A 407 -15.09 25.03 -1.28
N THR A 408 -15.21 26.07 -2.11
CA THR A 408 -15.94 26.04 -3.38
C THR A 408 -14.99 26.43 -4.50
N PHE A 409 -14.57 25.45 -5.30
CA PHE A 409 -13.83 25.69 -6.52
C PHE A 409 -14.80 26.25 -7.56
N GLN A 410 -14.52 27.46 -8.02
CA GLN A 410 -15.39 28.20 -8.92
C GLN A 410 -15.45 27.56 -10.30
N ALA A 411 -16.53 27.84 -11.05
CA ALA A 411 -16.63 27.42 -12.44
C ALA A 411 -15.57 28.12 -13.30
N GLY A 412 -15.18 27.47 -14.39
CA GLY A 412 -14.07 27.91 -15.24
C GLY A 412 -12.75 27.26 -14.83
N GLY A 413 -11.91 26.95 -15.82
CA GLY A 413 -10.71 26.13 -15.62
C GLY A 413 -11.00 24.63 -15.53
N THR A 414 -9.93 23.86 -15.43
CA THR A 414 -9.97 22.39 -15.39
C THR A 414 -8.89 21.89 -14.46
N ILE A 415 -9.23 20.92 -13.60
CA ILE A 415 -8.25 20.16 -12.85
C ILE A 415 -8.02 18.85 -13.60
N THR A 416 -6.85 18.68 -14.18
CA THR A 416 -6.41 17.40 -14.74
C THR A 416 -5.76 16.59 -13.63
N LEU A 417 -6.34 15.44 -13.31
CA LEU A 417 -5.82 14.54 -12.30
C LEU A 417 -4.87 13.53 -12.95
N ASN A 418 -3.68 13.41 -12.39
CA ASN A 418 -2.72 12.39 -12.79
C ASN A 418 -3.27 10.99 -12.50
N SER A 419 -2.74 9.99 -13.22
CA SER A 419 -2.98 8.58 -12.92
C SER A 419 -2.62 8.27 -11.46
N GLY A 420 -3.49 7.56 -10.75
CA GLY A 420 -3.38 7.27 -9.31
C GLY A 420 -3.84 8.43 -8.39
N GLY A 421 -4.17 9.57 -9.00
CA GLY A 421 -4.58 10.80 -8.33
C GLY A 421 -6.03 10.79 -7.82
N GLY A 422 -6.52 11.96 -7.42
CA GLY A 422 -7.92 12.12 -7.06
C GLY A 422 -8.24 13.18 -6.01
N ILE A 423 -9.27 12.89 -5.22
CA ILE A 423 -9.73 13.72 -4.11
C ILE A 423 -9.84 12.81 -2.88
N THR A 424 -9.39 13.30 -1.73
CA THR A 424 -9.54 12.60 -0.46
C THR A 424 -10.19 13.54 0.56
N ILE A 425 -11.34 13.14 1.09
CA ILE A 425 -11.93 13.73 2.29
C ILE A 425 -11.63 12.78 3.46
N THR A 426 -10.86 13.22 4.46
CA THR A 426 -10.56 12.38 5.63
C THR A 426 -11.75 12.28 6.58
N ASN A 427 -11.70 11.34 7.53
CA ASN A 427 -12.76 11.06 8.50
C ASN A 427 -13.08 12.24 9.43
N THR A 428 -12.17 13.20 9.55
CA THR A 428 -12.30 14.34 10.48
C THR A 428 -12.96 15.57 9.86
N VAL A 429 -13.11 15.61 8.52
CA VAL A 429 -13.69 16.76 7.82
C VAL A 429 -15.20 16.85 8.09
N ILE A 430 -15.64 18.02 8.57
CA ILE A 430 -17.04 18.29 8.93
C ILE A 430 -17.75 19.26 7.97
N THR A 431 -17.10 19.63 6.86
CA THR A 431 -17.60 20.58 5.86
C THR A 431 -17.66 19.93 4.48
N THR A 432 -18.60 20.39 3.65
CA THR A 432 -18.75 19.88 2.28
C THR A 432 -17.88 20.67 1.33
N GLN A 433 -17.10 19.97 0.51
CA GLN A 433 -16.25 20.54 -0.52
C GLN A 433 -16.97 20.49 -1.86
N THR A 434 -17.01 21.61 -2.56
CA THR A 434 -17.78 21.78 -3.80
C THR A 434 -16.88 22.14 -4.95
N PHE A 435 -17.03 21.44 -6.07
CA PHE A 435 -16.27 21.68 -7.29
C PHE A 435 -17.19 22.04 -8.46
N ASN A 436 -17.14 23.28 -8.90
CA ASN A 436 -17.87 23.76 -10.08
C ASN A 436 -17.01 23.79 -11.35
N ASN A 437 -15.70 23.61 -11.23
CA ASN A 437 -14.76 23.46 -12.36
C ASN A 437 -14.87 22.08 -13.01
N ALA A 438 -14.35 21.95 -14.23
CA ALA A 438 -14.25 20.66 -14.91
C ALA A 438 -13.10 19.80 -14.32
N PHE A 439 -13.24 18.48 -14.43
CA PHE A 439 -12.18 17.51 -14.18
C PHE A 439 -11.83 16.75 -15.47
N ALA A 440 -10.54 16.49 -15.64
CA ALA A 440 -10.01 15.65 -16.69
C ALA A 440 -9.16 14.52 -16.07
N LEU A 441 -9.39 13.27 -16.45
CA LEU A 441 -8.74 12.10 -15.85
C LEU A 441 -7.62 11.59 -16.76
N SER A 442 -6.40 11.43 -16.22
CA SER A 442 -5.25 10.92 -16.99
C SER A 442 -4.89 9.47 -16.68
N GLY A 443 -5.75 8.77 -15.94
CA GLY A 443 -5.64 7.35 -15.62
C GLY A 443 -6.67 6.94 -14.56
N PRO A 444 -6.45 5.81 -13.87
CA PRO A 444 -7.17 5.46 -12.64
C PRO A 444 -7.18 6.65 -11.67
N THR A 445 -8.35 7.00 -11.14
CA THR A 445 -8.55 8.17 -10.26
C THR A 445 -9.48 7.78 -9.13
N ILE A 446 -9.16 8.19 -7.89
CA ILE A 446 -9.94 7.86 -6.70
C ILE A 446 -10.53 9.11 -6.05
N PHE A 447 -11.86 9.22 -6.02
CA PHE A 447 -12.59 10.14 -5.15
C PHE A 447 -13.02 9.40 -3.89
N ALA A 448 -12.27 9.63 -2.81
CA ALA A 448 -12.51 9.00 -1.52
C ALA A 448 -13.21 9.98 -0.56
N ASN A 449 -14.30 9.53 0.05
CA ASN A 449 -14.92 10.21 1.19
C ASN A 449 -14.94 9.28 2.41
N TRP A 450 -14.05 9.55 3.37
CA TRP A 450 -13.92 8.76 4.60
C TRP A 450 -14.68 9.34 5.79
N SER A 451 -15.54 10.33 5.58
CA SER A 451 -16.46 10.80 6.63
C SER A 451 -17.38 9.69 7.11
N ALA A 452 -18.06 9.89 8.24
CA ALA A 452 -19.08 8.98 8.72
C ALA A 452 -20.16 8.68 7.66
N THR A 453 -20.79 7.51 7.76
CA THR A 453 -21.77 6.99 6.79
C THR A 453 -22.89 7.99 6.52
N ASN A 454 -23.32 8.07 5.26
CA ASN A 454 -24.37 8.98 4.75
C ASN A 454 -24.01 10.49 4.75
N LEU A 455 -22.86 10.90 5.26
CA LEU A 455 -22.47 12.31 5.20
C LEU A 455 -21.97 12.66 3.80
N GLN A 456 -22.68 13.57 3.13
CA GLN A 456 -22.29 14.09 1.83
C GLN A 456 -21.24 15.21 1.97
N ARG A 457 -19.95 14.84 1.88
CA ARG A 457 -18.84 15.79 2.04
C ARG A 457 -18.14 16.17 0.74
N LEU A 458 -18.51 15.54 -0.38
CA LEU A 458 -18.00 15.88 -1.70
C LEU A 458 -19.14 16.10 -2.70
N THR A 459 -19.10 17.24 -3.39
CA THR A 459 -20.05 17.59 -4.46
C THR A 459 -19.29 18.05 -5.71
N ILE A 460 -19.48 17.35 -6.82
CA ILE A 460 -18.87 17.66 -8.11
C ILE A 460 -19.96 18.12 -9.08
N ASN A 461 -20.01 19.41 -9.36
CA ASN A 461 -20.98 20.02 -10.29
C ASN A 461 -20.42 20.17 -11.70
N GLY A 462 -19.11 20.32 -11.85
CA GLY A 462 -18.48 20.42 -13.17
C GLY A 462 -18.36 19.07 -13.88
N PRO A 463 -18.18 19.08 -15.22
CA PRO A 463 -18.11 17.86 -16.01
C PRO A 463 -16.83 17.07 -15.73
N ILE A 464 -16.90 15.75 -15.93
CA ILE A 464 -15.77 14.82 -15.82
C ILE A 464 -15.54 14.17 -17.18
N THR A 465 -14.30 14.24 -17.66
CA THR A 465 -13.88 13.70 -18.98
C THR A 465 -12.59 12.90 -18.85
N SER A 466 -12.35 11.95 -19.76
CA SER A 466 -11.02 11.37 -19.89
C SER A 466 -10.11 12.28 -20.73
N ALA A 467 -8.88 12.44 -20.27
CA ALA A 467 -7.82 13.24 -20.88
C ALA A 467 -6.86 12.38 -21.75
N THR A 468 -7.03 11.06 -21.78
CA THR A 468 -6.14 10.13 -22.49
C THR A 468 -6.93 9.20 -23.40
N THR A 469 -6.29 8.71 -24.45
CA THR A 469 -6.94 7.80 -25.42
C THR A 469 -7.16 6.39 -24.87
N THR A 470 -6.68 6.10 -23.66
CA THR A 470 -6.78 4.79 -23.01
C THR A 470 -7.99 4.74 -22.06
N ARG A 471 -8.29 3.53 -21.56
CA ARG A 471 -9.31 3.36 -20.52
C ARG A 471 -8.90 4.12 -19.26
N ASN A 472 -9.77 5.02 -18.81
CA ASN A 472 -9.71 5.69 -17.52
C ASN A 472 -10.74 5.07 -16.58
N GLN A 473 -10.49 5.18 -15.29
CA GLN A 473 -11.40 4.67 -14.26
C GLN A 473 -11.59 5.75 -13.20
N LEU A 474 -12.85 6.05 -12.88
CA LEU A 474 -13.21 6.86 -11.73
C LEU A 474 -13.73 5.95 -10.62
N ALA A 475 -12.97 5.88 -9.54
CA ALA A 475 -13.32 5.17 -8.32
C ALA A 475 -14.00 6.10 -7.32
N LEU A 476 -15.10 5.63 -6.74
CA LEU A 476 -15.79 6.26 -5.64
C LEU A 476 -15.59 5.37 -4.40
N PHE A 477 -14.91 5.89 -3.38
CA PHE A 477 -14.43 5.10 -2.24
C PHE A 477 -14.85 5.70 -0.89
N GLY A 478 -14.86 4.83 0.11
CA GLY A 478 -15.06 5.19 1.52
C GLY A 478 -16.50 5.14 2.00
N ASN A 479 -16.65 5.45 3.29
CA ASN A 479 -17.91 5.29 4.04
C ASN A 479 -18.86 6.48 3.84
N GLY A 480 -18.31 7.65 3.49
CA GLY A 480 -19.06 8.88 3.27
C GLY A 480 -19.74 8.91 1.91
N SER A 481 -20.80 9.72 1.82
CA SER A 481 -21.60 9.88 0.60
C SER A 481 -21.10 11.03 -0.28
N GLY A 482 -21.52 11.08 -1.53
CA GLY A 482 -21.10 12.11 -2.49
C GLY A 482 -22.09 12.36 -3.61
N GLN A 483 -21.88 13.43 -4.36
CA GLN A 483 -22.67 13.79 -5.54
C GLN A 483 -21.78 14.08 -6.74
N LEU A 484 -22.12 13.46 -7.87
CA LEU A 484 -21.61 13.78 -9.20
C LEU A 484 -22.78 14.33 -10.03
N ASN A 485 -22.92 15.66 -10.02
CA ASN A 485 -23.99 16.39 -10.71
C ASN A 485 -23.60 16.77 -12.14
N GLY A 486 -22.31 16.97 -12.39
CA GLY A 486 -21.80 17.22 -13.74
C GLY A 486 -21.89 15.99 -14.64
N ALA A 487 -21.94 16.21 -15.96
CA ALA A 487 -21.94 15.12 -16.92
C ALA A 487 -20.60 14.37 -16.92
N ILE A 488 -20.67 13.04 -16.88
CA ILE A 488 -19.54 12.14 -17.09
C ILE A 488 -19.56 11.70 -18.56
N THR A 489 -18.49 11.99 -19.30
CA THR A 489 -18.38 11.66 -20.73
C THR A 489 -17.00 11.12 -21.05
N ASP A 490 -16.89 10.30 -22.09
CA ASP A 490 -15.62 9.63 -22.44
C ASP A 490 -14.48 10.59 -22.82
N GLY A 491 -14.77 11.84 -23.20
CA GLY A 491 -13.74 12.75 -23.69
C GLY A 491 -13.00 12.16 -24.89
N VAL A 492 -11.68 11.99 -24.77
CA VAL A 492 -10.83 11.43 -25.84
C VAL A 492 -10.59 9.91 -25.73
N GLY A 493 -11.10 9.26 -24.69
CA GLY A 493 -10.86 7.85 -24.38
C GLY A 493 -12.12 7.11 -23.94
N THR A 494 -12.06 6.48 -22.78
CA THR A 494 -13.21 5.81 -22.16
C THR A 494 -13.19 6.01 -20.66
N ILE A 495 -14.34 6.23 -20.03
CA ILE A 495 -14.48 6.25 -18.57
C ILE A 495 -15.22 4.99 -18.11
N ALA A 496 -14.61 4.24 -17.19
CA ALA A 496 -15.26 3.23 -16.36
C ALA A 496 -15.55 3.78 -14.96
N LEU A 497 -16.63 3.33 -14.34
CA LEU A 497 -16.98 3.69 -12.96
C LEU A 497 -16.78 2.49 -12.03
N PHE A 498 -16.23 2.74 -10.85
CA PHE A 498 -16.08 1.73 -9.81
C PHE A 498 -16.53 2.31 -8.46
N LYS A 499 -17.35 1.57 -7.72
CA LYS A 499 -17.81 1.95 -6.38
C LYS A 499 -17.49 0.87 -5.35
N ALA A 500 -16.84 1.24 -4.26
CA ALA A 500 -16.65 0.43 -3.05
C ALA A 500 -16.88 1.26 -1.77
N GLY A 501 -17.11 0.61 -0.64
CA GLY A 501 -17.42 1.23 0.66
C GLY A 501 -18.92 1.49 0.88
N ASP A 502 -19.27 1.90 2.10
CA ASP A 502 -20.67 1.97 2.54
C ASP A 502 -21.42 3.22 2.08
N GLY A 503 -20.70 4.25 1.64
CA GLY A 503 -21.29 5.53 1.26
C GLY A 503 -22.15 5.46 0.00
N THR A 504 -23.19 6.28 -0.09
CA THR A 504 -24.01 6.41 -1.31
C THR A 504 -23.49 7.54 -2.20
N TRP A 505 -23.41 7.30 -3.50
CA TRP A 505 -23.05 8.32 -4.49
C TRP A 505 -24.19 8.52 -5.48
N ALA A 506 -24.71 9.74 -5.52
CA ALA A 506 -25.72 10.11 -6.50
C ALA A 506 -25.02 10.62 -7.77
N VAL A 507 -25.34 10.02 -8.91
CA VAL A 507 -24.84 10.41 -10.23
C VAL A 507 -26.04 10.90 -11.04
N SER A 508 -26.10 12.20 -11.31
CA SER A 508 -27.33 12.86 -11.80
C SER A 508 -27.17 13.63 -13.12
N GLY A 509 -25.93 13.79 -13.61
CA GLY A 509 -25.66 14.45 -14.89
C GLY A 509 -26.15 13.66 -16.11
N ASN A 510 -26.21 14.31 -17.28
CA ASN A 510 -26.49 13.66 -18.57
C ASN A 510 -25.26 12.86 -19.03
N ASN A 511 -25.02 11.69 -18.42
CA ASN A 511 -23.82 10.90 -18.63
C ASN A 511 -23.86 10.10 -19.95
N THR A 512 -22.75 10.06 -20.67
CA THR A 512 -22.63 9.38 -21.97
C THR A 512 -21.27 8.66 -22.13
N PHE A 513 -20.82 7.95 -21.09
CA PHE A 513 -19.57 7.18 -21.12
C PHE A 513 -19.79 5.73 -21.53
N SER A 514 -18.76 5.08 -22.10
CA SER A 514 -18.86 3.73 -22.66
C SER A 514 -18.19 2.64 -21.84
N GLY A 515 -17.45 2.98 -20.77
CA GLY A 515 -16.78 2.00 -19.92
C GLY A 515 -17.72 1.28 -18.96
N ALA A 516 -17.26 0.15 -18.44
CA ALA A 516 -18.04 -0.64 -17.49
C ALA A 516 -18.29 0.12 -16.18
N THR A 517 -19.46 -0.10 -15.60
CA THR A 517 -19.80 0.34 -14.24
C THR A 517 -19.80 -0.85 -13.31
N TYR A 518 -18.99 -0.79 -12.26
CA TYR A 518 -18.94 -1.78 -11.18
C TYR A 518 -19.42 -1.16 -9.88
N ILE A 519 -20.32 -1.86 -9.19
CA ILE A 519 -20.80 -1.49 -7.85
C ILE A 519 -20.55 -2.69 -6.95
N GLY A 520 -19.62 -2.56 -6.01
CA GLY A 520 -19.45 -3.54 -4.94
C GLY A 520 -20.68 -3.52 -4.06
N SER A 521 -21.40 -4.64 -4.02
CA SER A 521 -22.63 -4.84 -3.24
C SER A 521 -22.41 -5.78 -2.08
#